data_AF-A0A8H3WJ99-F1
#
_entry.id   AF-A0A8H3WJ99-F1
#
_cell.length_a   1.000
_cell.length_b   1.000
_cell.length_c   1.000
_cell.angle_alpha   90.00
_cell.angle_beta   90.00
_cell.angle_gamma   90.00
#
_symmetry.space_group_name_H-M   'P 1'
#
loop_
_entity.id
_entity.type
_entity.pdbx_description
1 polymer ?
#
loop_
_entity_poly.entity_id
_entity_poly.type
_entity_poly.pdbx_seq_one_letter_code
_entity_poly.pdbx_strand_id
1 'polypeptide(L)'
;MEKARPQLSTIPPELIYRIISHAPKSTQLIARLLSKTFYSPATSEAFKHVRLSETNARQFQRIASTPGLRCHVRQITCDARDGIVLNNGPPDVYRPGGFLAALPSIRLFTNLRVLNLVFRRYLDAFTPNGRKYITEESDTMYFFRKWVLFAAFHCIVGRQVVPSDCFLITLPSPLIKTLLYLGIQDPEHWGFLKECRSSIPVEELSITNLCETGTTQGERSDAAAEEHWWAFREVASLPSFKKLKLMITPNRIEPREDDEWQEPAVYSTRDRFALVSKVLPEWFTPSAARNLTVLSLHHDELWGYAPKFDFRTIGAAPDPGLPQLRTLSLSRFCFSHEWQIDWIASLGKGGLKELYLDDCVLLSVAYCTIASGEATTEPTCVEKIDGNKIQLSNHGYLPDSWQGGNSWDQWSVYYRSNLQWHQFFNHWRKSMSSLMVFRMGSSEAHKTWSHVNLSDYWLDPLPRTTIPLGAHFIFLKENAHNMFHDDAWRGNARIAELRVPFYVKYMPEPLDSDNRDLRPWTFLPPMKHEAKGSKQADEEDKKQEDDDVMALSMLRHEVQNRSMGWTS
;
A
#
# COMPACT_ATOMS: atom_id res chain seq x y z
N MET A 1 40.85 -26.17 -44.07
CA MET A 1 40.41 -26.13 -42.66
C MET A 1 39.11 -25.35 -42.60
N GLU A 2 37.98 -26.03 -42.72
CA GLU A 2 36.67 -25.43 -42.43
C GLU A 2 36.62 -25.11 -40.93
N LYS A 3 36.58 -23.83 -40.58
CA LYS A 3 36.28 -23.41 -39.21
C LYS A 3 34.88 -23.94 -38.88
N ALA A 4 34.83 -24.98 -38.04
CA ALA A 4 33.60 -25.50 -37.47
C ALA A 4 32.79 -24.31 -36.92
N ARG A 5 31.65 -23.99 -37.56
CA ARG A 5 30.71 -23.02 -37.02
C ARG A 5 30.32 -23.55 -35.64
N PRO A 6 30.46 -22.75 -34.55
CA PRO A 6 30.04 -23.21 -33.24
C PRO A 6 28.57 -23.59 -33.33
N GLN A 7 28.27 -24.89 -33.19
CA GLN A 7 26.89 -25.33 -33.21
C GLN A 7 26.26 -24.94 -31.88
N LEU A 8 25.14 -24.22 -31.93
CA LEU A 8 24.34 -23.89 -30.74
C LEU A 8 23.89 -25.14 -29.94
N SER A 9 24.02 -26.34 -30.51
CA SER A 9 23.77 -27.64 -29.87
C SER A 9 24.80 -28.02 -28.80
N THR A 10 25.97 -27.38 -28.74
CA THR A 10 27.02 -27.68 -27.74
C THR A 10 26.94 -26.83 -26.47
N ILE A 11 25.99 -25.90 -26.37
CA ILE A 11 25.83 -25.06 -25.17
C ILE A 11 25.05 -25.84 -24.11
N PRO A 12 25.57 -25.96 -22.87
CA PRO A 12 24.85 -26.57 -21.76
C PRO A 12 23.46 -25.92 -21.54
N PRO A 13 22.41 -26.70 -21.23
CA PRO A 13 21.06 -26.19 -21.00
C PRO A 13 20.98 -25.06 -19.96
N GLU A 14 21.84 -25.07 -18.95
CA GLU A 14 21.93 -24.06 -17.89
C GLU A 14 22.38 -22.70 -18.43
N LEU A 15 23.32 -22.69 -19.38
CA LEU A 15 23.77 -21.47 -20.03
C LEU A 15 22.72 -20.95 -21.01
N ILE A 16 22.04 -21.84 -21.74
CA ILE A 16 20.90 -21.47 -22.58
C ILE A 16 19.79 -20.82 -21.73
N TYR A 17 19.48 -21.41 -20.58
CA TYR A 17 18.49 -20.86 -19.64
C TYR A 17 18.89 -19.47 -19.16
N ARG A 18 20.15 -19.25 -18.75
CA ARG A 18 20.65 -17.93 -18.36
C ARG A 18 20.57 -16.90 -19.50
N ILE A 19 20.95 -17.28 -20.72
CA ILE A 19 20.88 -16.37 -21.88
C ILE A 19 19.43 -15.96 -22.13
N ILE A 20 18.51 -16.92 -22.14
CA ILE A 20 17.08 -16.70 -22.38
C ILE A 20 16.45 -15.86 -21.26
N SER A 21 16.83 -16.08 -19.99
CA SER A 21 16.26 -15.34 -18.86
C SER A 21 16.55 -13.84 -18.90
N HIS A 22 17.62 -13.43 -19.59
CA HIS A 22 17.94 -12.01 -19.81
C HIS A 22 17.38 -11.45 -21.13
N ALA A 23 16.81 -12.30 -21.98
CA ALA A 23 16.24 -11.88 -23.25
C ALA A 23 14.83 -11.29 -23.09
N PRO A 24 14.41 -10.32 -23.93
CA PRO A 24 13.04 -9.84 -23.96
C PRO A 24 12.03 -10.96 -24.27
N LYS A 25 10.80 -10.81 -23.79
CA LYS A 25 9.73 -11.82 -23.97
C LYS A 25 9.48 -12.18 -25.44
N SER A 26 9.56 -11.22 -26.36
CA SER A 26 9.47 -11.46 -27.80
C SER A 26 10.56 -12.41 -28.30
N THR A 27 11.80 -12.19 -27.87
CA THR A 27 12.95 -13.05 -28.17
C THR A 27 12.78 -14.44 -27.56
N GLN A 28 12.27 -14.56 -26.33
CA GLN A 28 11.99 -15.85 -25.70
C GLN A 28 10.94 -16.65 -26.49
N LEU A 29 9.87 -16.00 -26.97
CA LEU A 29 8.85 -16.64 -27.80
C LEU A 29 9.40 -17.14 -29.14
N ILE A 30 10.29 -16.38 -29.78
CA ILE A 30 10.96 -16.78 -31.02
C ILE A 30 11.96 -17.91 -30.74
N ALA A 31 12.72 -17.82 -29.64
CA ALA A 31 13.72 -18.81 -29.26
C ALA A 31 13.13 -20.21 -29.12
N ARG A 32 11.88 -20.31 -28.64
CA ARG A 32 11.13 -21.57 -28.57
C ARG A 32 10.99 -22.27 -29.93
N LEU A 33 10.98 -21.51 -31.02
CA LEU A 33 10.80 -22.01 -32.39
C LEU A 33 12.14 -22.33 -33.08
N LEU A 34 13.28 -22.00 -32.49
CA LEU A 34 14.59 -22.17 -33.12
C LEU A 34 15.03 -23.64 -33.21
N SER A 35 14.90 -24.38 -32.11
CA SER A 35 15.27 -25.81 -32.06
C SER A 35 14.67 -26.52 -30.85
N LYS A 36 14.70 -27.85 -30.84
CA LYS A 36 14.28 -28.67 -29.69
C LYS A 36 15.08 -28.35 -28.42
N THR A 37 16.36 -28.00 -28.55
CA THR A 37 17.24 -27.65 -27.43
C THR A 37 16.81 -26.34 -26.76
N PHE A 38 16.36 -25.36 -27.55
CA PHE A 38 15.87 -24.08 -27.03
C PHE A 38 14.42 -24.15 -26.58
N TYR A 39 13.63 -25.09 -27.11
CA TYR A 39 12.20 -25.20 -26.84
C TYR A 39 11.88 -25.22 -25.34
N SER A 40 12.45 -26.14 -24.56
CA SER A 40 12.09 -26.29 -23.15
C SER A 40 12.50 -25.08 -22.29
N PRO A 41 13.78 -24.62 -22.30
CA PRO A 41 14.18 -23.42 -21.56
C PRO A 41 13.42 -22.15 -21.99
N ALA A 42 13.22 -21.96 -23.29
CA ALA A 42 12.51 -20.80 -23.82
C ALA A 42 11.03 -20.80 -23.47
N THR A 43 10.37 -21.97 -23.52
CA THR A 43 8.96 -22.11 -23.12
C THR A 43 8.79 -21.77 -21.65
N SER A 44 9.67 -22.31 -20.79
CA SER A 44 9.61 -22.07 -19.36
C SER A 44 9.74 -20.59 -19.03
N GLU A 45 10.73 -19.89 -19.60
CA GLU A 45 10.90 -18.46 -19.31
C GLU A 45 9.83 -17.59 -19.97
N ALA A 46 9.43 -17.86 -21.22
CA ALA A 46 8.44 -17.06 -21.93
C ALA A 46 7.07 -17.04 -21.24
N PHE A 47 6.70 -18.14 -20.58
CA PHE A 47 5.42 -18.28 -19.88
C PHE A 47 5.54 -18.23 -18.35
N LYS A 48 6.74 -18.02 -17.80
CA LYS A 48 6.96 -17.85 -16.36
C LYS A 48 6.07 -16.77 -15.76
N HIS A 49 5.91 -15.67 -16.49
CA HIS A 49 5.05 -14.54 -16.14
C HIS A 49 3.96 -14.33 -17.18
N VAL A 50 2.71 -14.34 -16.72
CA VAL A 50 1.52 -14.05 -17.54
C VAL A 50 0.78 -12.85 -16.96
N ARG A 51 0.30 -11.96 -17.82
CA ARG A 51 -0.56 -10.83 -17.45
C ARG A 51 -1.99 -11.16 -17.87
N LEU A 52 -2.94 -10.85 -16.99
CA LEU A 52 -4.36 -10.82 -17.26
C LEU A 52 -4.77 -9.35 -17.33
N SER A 53 -5.24 -8.90 -18.49
CA SER A 53 -5.88 -7.61 -18.74
C SER A 53 -7.02 -7.86 -19.71
N GLU A 54 -7.90 -6.87 -19.87
CA GLU A 54 -9.03 -7.00 -20.80
C GLU A 54 -8.57 -7.32 -22.23
N THR A 55 -7.49 -6.68 -22.69
CA THR A 55 -6.94 -6.90 -24.04
C THR A 55 -6.35 -8.29 -24.27
N ASN A 56 -5.93 -9.01 -23.22
CA ASN A 56 -5.27 -10.31 -23.34
C ASN A 56 -6.02 -11.48 -22.67
N ALA A 57 -7.24 -11.23 -22.17
CA ALA A 57 -8.04 -12.22 -21.42
C ALA A 57 -8.20 -13.57 -22.15
N ARG A 58 -8.47 -13.54 -23.46
CA ARG A 58 -8.58 -14.77 -24.28
C ARG A 58 -7.25 -15.53 -24.36
N GLN A 59 -6.13 -14.82 -24.46
CA GLN A 59 -4.80 -15.45 -24.46
C GLN A 59 -4.48 -16.04 -23.09
N PHE A 60 -4.84 -15.35 -22.01
CA PHE A 60 -4.70 -15.83 -20.64
C PHE A 60 -5.45 -17.16 -20.44
N GLN A 61 -6.72 -17.21 -20.84
CA GLN A 61 -7.54 -18.43 -20.79
C GLN A 61 -6.94 -19.57 -21.64
N ARG A 62 -6.45 -19.28 -22.85
CA ARG A 62 -5.78 -20.29 -23.70
C ARG A 62 -4.53 -20.87 -23.02
N ILE A 63 -3.72 -20.03 -22.39
CA ILE A 63 -2.54 -20.49 -21.63
C ILE A 63 -3.00 -21.35 -20.45
N ALA A 64 -4.02 -20.92 -19.71
CA ALA A 64 -4.58 -21.65 -18.57
C ALA A 64 -5.14 -23.02 -18.94
N SER A 65 -5.79 -23.13 -20.09
CA SER A 65 -6.35 -24.38 -20.61
C SER A 65 -5.33 -25.29 -21.28
N THR A 66 -4.12 -24.81 -21.59
CA THR A 66 -3.07 -25.62 -22.22
C THR A 66 -2.14 -26.24 -21.17
N PRO A 67 -2.18 -27.57 -20.92
CA PRO A 67 -1.43 -28.19 -19.83
C PRO A 67 0.09 -27.98 -19.94
N GLY A 68 0.63 -28.01 -21.16
CA GLY A 68 2.04 -27.79 -21.43
C GLY A 68 2.53 -26.35 -21.26
N LEU A 69 1.62 -25.37 -21.10
CA LEU A 69 1.99 -23.97 -20.86
C LEU A 69 1.71 -23.56 -19.41
N ARG A 70 0.54 -23.92 -18.87
CA ARG A 70 0.14 -23.53 -17.51
C ARG A 70 1.09 -24.04 -16.43
N CYS A 71 1.77 -25.16 -16.68
CA CYS A 71 2.73 -25.75 -15.73
C CYS A 71 3.99 -24.88 -15.54
N HIS A 72 4.31 -23.98 -16.48
CA HIS A 72 5.46 -23.08 -16.42
C HIS A 72 5.16 -21.76 -15.72
N VAL A 73 3.89 -21.39 -15.56
CA VAL A 73 3.50 -20.12 -14.93
C VAL A 73 3.89 -20.14 -13.45
N ARG A 74 4.62 -19.12 -13.03
CA ARG A 74 5.06 -18.87 -11.64
C ARG A 74 4.59 -17.52 -11.12
N GLN A 75 4.28 -16.59 -12.03
CA GLN A 75 3.83 -15.25 -11.69
C GLN A 75 2.63 -14.84 -12.54
N ILE A 76 1.62 -14.27 -11.89
CA ILE A 76 0.46 -13.67 -12.55
C ILE A 76 0.37 -12.20 -12.16
N THR A 77 0.08 -11.35 -13.13
CA THR A 77 -0.31 -9.96 -12.88
C THR A 77 -1.71 -9.74 -13.41
N CYS A 78 -2.67 -9.55 -12.51
CA CYS A 78 -4.02 -9.15 -12.84
C CYS A 78 -4.04 -7.62 -12.91
N ASP A 79 -4.03 -7.14 -14.13
CA ASP A 79 -4.09 -5.72 -14.43
C ASP A 79 -5.55 -5.30 -14.61
N ALA A 80 -6.11 -4.81 -13.53
CA ALA A 80 -7.46 -4.31 -13.42
C ALA A 80 -7.50 -2.78 -13.63
N ARG A 81 -6.47 -2.18 -14.26
CA ARG A 81 -6.44 -0.75 -14.58
C ARG A 81 -7.32 -0.38 -15.75
N ASP A 82 -7.51 -1.29 -16.70
CA ASP A 82 -8.47 -1.18 -17.80
C ASP A 82 -9.91 -1.45 -17.31
N GLY A 83 -10.19 -1.09 -16.04
CA GLY A 83 -11.46 -1.34 -15.37
C GLY A 83 -12.62 -0.60 -16.05
N ILE A 84 -13.63 -0.28 -15.27
CA ILE A 84 -14.85 0.29 -15.84
C ILE A 84 -14.56 1.68 -16.43
N VAL A 85 -14.72 1.84 -17.75
CA VAL A 85 -14.53 3.11 -18.47
C VAL A 85 -15.90 3.64 -18.89
N LEU A 86 -16.15 4.92 -18.66
CA LEU A 86 -17.36 5.57 -19.11
C LEU A 86 -17.11 6.13 -20.51
N ASN A 87 -17.87 5.68 -21.49
CA ASN A 87 -17.99 6.44 -22.72
C ASN A 87 -18.84 7.68 -22.44
N ASN A 88 -18.57 8.77 -23.17
CA ASN A 88 -19.29 10.03 -23.04
C ASN A 88 -20.79 9.87 -23.38
N GLY A 89 -21.59 9.45 -22.41
CA GLY A 89 -23.05 9.34 -22.48
C GLY A 89 -23.60 8.12 -21.73
N PRO A 90 -24.64 8.25 -20.89
CA PRO A 90 -25.42 7.09 -20.45
C PRO A 90 -26.08 6.41 -21.66
N PRO A 91 -26.14 5.06 -21.71
CA PRO A 91 -25.95 4.11 -20.62
C PRO A 91 -24.73 3.16 -20.75
N ASP A 92 -23.75 3.46 -21.61
CA ASP A 92 -22.70 2.49 -21.94
C ASP A 92 -21.51 2.52 -20.97
N VAL A 93 -21.72 1.91 -19.81
CA VAL A 93 -20.65 1.54 -18.86
C VAL A 93 -19.83 0.40 -19.48
N TYR A 94 -18.59 0.68 -19.91
CA TYR A 94 -17.69 -0.37 -20.36
C TYR A 94 -17.34 -1.28 -19.19
N ARG A 95 -17.78 -2.54 -19.23
CA ARG A 95 -17.40 -3.55 -18.25
C ARG A 95 -16.34 -4.47 -18.88
N PRO A 96 -15.21 -4.73 -18.21
CA PRO A 96 -14.15 -5.59 -18.75
C PRO A 96 -14.57 -7.06 -18.62
N GLY A 97 -15.55 -7.46 -19.43
CA GLY A 97 -16.17 -8.79 -19.38
C GLY A 97 -15.19 -9.90 -19.70
N GLY A 98 -14.25 -9.67 -20.63
CA GLY A 98 -13.20 -10.64 -20.94
C GLY A 98 -12.32 -10.91 -19.72
N PHE A 99 -11.87 -9.86 -19.04
CA PHE A 99 -11.07 -9.93 -17.82
C PHE A 99 -11.82 -10.66 -16.71
N LEU A 100 -13.08 -10.30 -16.47
CA LEU A 100 -13.92 -10.91 -15.43
C LEU A 100 -14.14 -12.41 -15.68
N ALA A 101 -14.44 -12.81 -16.92
CA ALA A 101 -14.60 -14.21 -17.31
C ALA A 101 -13.27 -15.01 -17.28
N ALA A 102 -12.13 -14.34 -17.48
CA ALA A 102 -10.82 -14.96 -17.42
C ALA A 102 -10.25 -15.09 -16.00
N LEU A 103 -10.70 -14.27 -15.06
CA LEU A 103 -10.20 -14.23 -13.68
C LEU A 103 -10.26 -15.59 -12.95
N PRO A 104 -11.34 -16.40 -13.06
CA PRO A 104 -11.39 -17.75 -12.50
C PRO A 104 -10.28 -18.69 -12.99
N SER A 105 -9.70 -18.41 -14.17
CA SER A 105 -8.63 -19.24 -14.74
C SER A 105 -7.33 -19.17 -13.93
N ILE A 106 -7.18 -18.23 -12.99
CA ILE A 106 -6.09 -18.21 -12.00
C ILE A 106 -5.95 -19.59 -11.32
N ARG A 107 -7.09 -20.24 -11.03
CA ARG A 107 -7.15 -21.54 -10.38
C ARG A 107 -6.41 -22.66 -11.11
N LEU A 108 -6.21 -22.51 -12.43
CA LEU A 108 -5.57 -23.52 -13.26
C LEU A 108 -4.03 -23.48 -13.17
N PHE A 109 -3.45 -22.43 -12.58
CA PHE A 109 -2.00 -22.27 -12.42
C PHE A 109 -1.52 -22.78 -11.06
N THR A 110 -1.48 -24.10 -10.90
CA THR A 110 -1.14 -24.74 -9.61
C THR A 110 0.27 -24.47 -9.10
N ASN A 111 1.19 -24.05 -9.98
CA ASN A 111 2.58 -23.72 -9.62
C ASN A 111 2.80 -22.21 -9.37
N LEU A 112 1.74 -21.41 -9.31
CA LEU A 112 1.83 -19.98 -9.06
C LEU A 112 2.49 -19.68 -7.71
N ARG A 113 3.48 -18.78 -7.73
CA ARG A 113 4.22 -18.29 -6.56
C ARG A 113 4.02 -16.81 -6.29
N VAL A 114 3.79 -16.01 -7.32
CA VAL A 114 3.67 -14.56 -7.20
C VAL A 114 2.36 -14.09 -7.82
N LEU A 115 1.52 -13.41 -7.03
CA LEU A 115 0.30 -12.78 -7.51
C LEU A 115 0.40 -11.26 -7.34
N ASN A 116 0.25 -10.53 -8.44
CA ASN A 116 0.17 -9.08 -8.44
C ASN A 116 -1.24 -8.65 -8.86
N LEU A 117 -1.90 -7.85 -8.03
CA LEU A 117 -3.18 -7.21 -8.32
C LEU A 117 -2.93 -5.72 -8.50
N VAL A 118 -3.27 -5.22 -9.69
CA VAL A 118 -2.99 -3.84 -10.07
C VAL A 118 -4.29 -3.13 -10.37
N PHE A 119 -4.66 -2.18 -9.51
CA PHE A 119 -5.85 -1.36 -9.70
C PHE A 119 -5.48 0.03 -10.20
N ARG A 120 -6.41 0.68 -10.88
CA ARG A 120 -6.31 2.11 -11.19
C ARG A 120 -6.39 2.90 -9.87
N ARG A 121 -5.68 4.02 -9.76
CA ARG A 121 -5.69 4.88 -8.57
C ARG A 121 -7.07 5.56 -8.40
N TYR A 122 -7.49 6.32 -9.40
CA TYR A 122 -8.77 7.03 -9.49
C TYR A 122 -9.41 6.87 -10.87
N LEU A 123 -10.72 7.16 -10.99
CA LEU A 123 -11.35 7.44 -12.27
C LEU A 123 -11.15 8.93 -12.56
N ASP A 124 -10.35 9.24 -13.58
CA ASP A 124 -10.35 10.55 -14.21
C ASP A 124 -11.61 10.66 -15.07
N ALA A 125 -12.78 10.79 -14.43
CA ALA A 125 -14.05 11.02 -15.12
C ALA A 125 -14.14 12.50 -15.51
N PHE A 126 -13.44 12.87 -16.57
CA PHE A 126 -13.59 14.18 -17.19
C PHE A 126 -14.73 14.13 -18.20
N THR A 127 -15.72 15.01 -18.06
CA THR A 127 -16.64 15.29 -19.19
C THR A 127 -15.86 15.96 -20.34
N PRO A 128 -16.37 15.95 -21.59
CA PRO A 128 -15.83 16.73 -22.70
C PRO A 128 -15.69 18.24 -22.41
N ASN A 129 -16.35 18.71 -21.34
CA ASN A 129 -16.40 20.10 -20.89
C ASN A 129 -15.52 20.35 -19.65
N GLY A 130 -14.76 19.36 -19.18
CA GLY A 130 -13.84 19.47 -18.04
C GLY A 130 -14.46 19.38 -16.64
N ARG A 131 -15.78 19.14 -16.52
CA ARG A 131 -16.45 18.94 -15.21
C ARG A 131 -16.34 17.49 -14.74
N LYS A 132 -16.14 17.30 -13.43
CA LYS A 132 -15.87 16.03 -12.75
C LYS A 132 -17.18 15.46 -12.16
N TYR A 133 -17.65 14.31 -12.64
CA TYR A 133 -18.78 13.58 -12.03
C TYR A 133 -18.22 12.55 -11.03
N ILE A 134 -18.71 12.51 -9.78
CA ILE A 134 -18.07 11.70 -8.71
C ILE A 134 -18.97 10.61 -8.10
N THR A 135 -20.26 10.49 -8.43
CA THR A 135 -21.18 9.91 -7.41
C THR A 135 -21.87 8.57 -7.67
N GLU A 136 -21.97 8.04 -8.89
CA GLU A 136 -22.38 6.62 -9.12
C GLU A 136 -21.19 5.73 -9.56
N GLU A 137 -20.07 6.38 -9.86
CA GLU A 137 -18.91 5.83 -10.55
C GLU A 137 -17.87 5.28 -9.55
N SER A 138 -17.84 5.86 -8.34
CA SER A 138 -17.05 5.40 -7.19
C SER A 138 -17.47 4.02 -6.71
N ASP A 139 -18.78 3.77 -6.64
CA ASP A 139 -19.35 2.54 -6.10
C ASP A 139 -19.11 1.38 -7.05
N THR A 140 -19.28 1.62 -8.34
CA THR A 140 -19.02 0.64 -9.39
C THR A 140 -17.55 0.18 -9.39
N MET A 141 -16.60 1.12 -9.22
CA MET A 141 -15.18 0.78 -9.09
C MET A 141 -14.88 0.05 -7.78
N TYR A 142 -15.51 0.44 -6.68
CA TYR A 142 -15.39 -0.23 -5.39
C TYR A 142 -15.85 -1.69 -5.48
N PHE A 143 -17.04 -1.93 -6.04
CA PHE A 143 -17.57 -3.28 -6.27
C PHE A 143 -16.67 -4.10 -7.20
N PHE A 144 -16.15 -3.49 -8.27
CA PHE A 144 -15.19 -4.15 -9.16
C PHE A 144 -13.92 -4.59 -8.42
N ARG A 145 -13.27 -3.70 -7.65
CA ARG A 145 -12.07 -4.05 -6.88
C ARG A 145 -12.35 -5.16 -5.86
N LYS A 146 -13.48 -5.06 -5.15
CA LYS A 146 -13.94 -6.09 -4.21
C LYS A 146 -14.09 -7.44 -4.89
N TRP A 147 -14.76 -7.50 -6.05
CA TRP A 147 -14.94 -8.75 -6.79
C TRP A 147 -13.60 -9.35 -7.25
N VAL A 148 -12.68 -8.52 -7.74
CA VAL A 148 -11.35 -9.01 -8.17
C VAL A 148 -10.58 -9.61 -7.00
N LEU A 149 -10.56 -8.94 -5.85
CA LEU A 149 -9.92 -9.44 -4.63
C LEU A 149 -10.56 -10.76 -4.17
N PHE A 150 -11.90 -10.78 -4.11
CA PHE A 150 -12.68 -11.96 -3.76
C PHE A 150 -12.31 -13.14 -4.67
N ALA A 151 -12.49 -13.00 -5.98
CA ALA A 151 -12.25 -14.10 -6.91
C ALA A 151 -10.79 -14.56 -6.91
N ALA A 152 -9.82 -13.64 -6.81
CA ALA A 152 -8.40 -13.99 -6.76
C ALA A 152 -8.04 -14.81 -5.50
N PHE A 153 -8.48 -14.40 -4.31
CA PHE A 153 -8.18 -15.13 -3.08
C PHE A 153 -8.91 -16.47 -3.01
N HIS A 154 -10.17 -16.53 -3.45
CA HIS A 154 -10.89 -17.80 -3.54
C HIS A 154 -10.27 -18.75 -4.58
N CYS A 155 -9.73 -18.23 -5.69
CA CYS A 155 -8.95 -19.04 -6.63
C CYS A 155 -7.66 -19.60 -6.00
N ILE A 156 -7.05 -18.91 -5.04
CA ILE A 156 -5.86 -19.43 -4.34
C ILE A 156 -6.27 -20.48 -3.31
N VAL A 157 -7.22 -20.16 -2.44
CA VAL A 157 -7.64 -21.04 -1.33
C VAL A 157 -8.26 -22.32 -1.87
N GLY A 158 -9.16 -22.20 -2.86
CA GLY A 158 -9.74 -23.37 -3.53
C GLY A 158 -10.75 -24.16 -2.72
N ARG A 159 -11.23 -23.61 -1.60
CA ARG A 159 -12.34 -24.20 -0.84
C ARG A 159 -13.65 -23.89 -1.55
N GLN A 160 -14.56 -24.84 -1.49
CA GLN A 160 -15.93 -24.65 -1.90
C GLN A 160 -16.59 -23.60 -1.00
N VAL A 161 -17.19 -22.58 -1.61
CA VAL A 161 -17.93 -21.54 -0.90
C VAL A 161 -19.42 -21.83 -0.89
N VAL A 162 -19.92 -22.43 -1.98
CA VAL A 162 -21.35 -22.69 -2.17
C VAL A 162 -21.58 -24.16 -2.50
N PRO A 163 -22.44 -24.88 -1.74
CA PRO A 163 -22.71 -26.30 -1.94
C PRO A 163 -23.70 -26.64 -3.06
N SER A 164 -24.39 -25.66 -3.69
CA SER A 164 -25.54 -25.92 -4.58
C SER A 164 -25.67 -24.96 -5.78
N ASP A 165 -26.66 -25.21 -6.65
CA ASP A 165 -26.96 -24.46 -7.88
C ASP A 165 -27.56 -23.06 -7.65
N CYS A 166 -27.91 -22.73 -6.40
CA CYS A 166 -28.45 -21.44 -5.99
C CYS A 166 -27.36 -20.49 -5.46
N PHE A 167 -26.40 -20.13 -6.31
CA PHE A 167 -25.25 -19.28 -5.94
C PHE A 167 -25.67 -17.90 -5.41
N LEU A 168 -26.57 -17.20 -6.11
CA LEU A 168 -26.99 -15.86 -5.69
C LEU A 168 -27.78 -15.85 -4.37
N ILE A 169 -28.40 -16.96 -3.96
CA ILE A 169 -29.20 -17.03 -2.73
C ILE A 169 -28.33 -17.36 -1.50
N THR A 170 -27.15 -17.95 -1.73
CA THR A 170 -26.23 -18.40 -0.67
C THR A 170 -25.11 -17.41 -0.39
N LEU A 171 -24.94 -16.39 -1.23
CA LEU A 171 -23.98 -15.33 -1.00
C LEU A 171 -24.51 -14.27 -0.03
N PRO A 172 -23.64 -13.63 0.77
CA PRO A 172 -24.01 -12.46 1.55
C PRO A 172 -24.51 -11.31 0.67
N SER A 173 -25.49 -10.56 1.18
CA SER A 173 -26.15 -9.43 0.49
C SER A 173 -25.18 -8.44 -0.19
N PRO A 174 -24.04 -8.03 0.42
CA PRO A 174 -23.10 -7.12 -0.23
C PRO A 174 -22.45 -7.69 -1.49
N LEU A 175 -22.18 -9.00 -1.53
CA LEU A 175 -21.65 -9.67 -2.73
C LEU A 175 -22.73 -9.80 -3.80
N ILE A 176 -23.98 -10.05 -3.43
CA ILE A 176 -25.09 -10.05 -4.39
C ILE A 176 -25.21 -8.66 -5.03
N LYS A 177 -25.18 -7.59 -4.23
CA LYS A 177 -25.17 -6.19 -4.72
C LYS A 177 -23.99 -5.99 -5.68
N THR A 178 -22.79 -6.41 -5.30
CA THR A 178 -21.58 -6.38 -6.15
C THR A 178 -21.80 -7.05 -7.51
N LEU A 179 -22.31 -8.29 -7.52
CA LEU A 179 -22.55 -9.07 -8.73
C LEU A 179 -23.59 -8.43 -9.65
N LEU A 180 -24.69 -7.93 -9.07
CA LEU A 180 -25.74 -7.24 -9.81
C LEU A 180 -25.23 -5.94 -10.44
N TYR A 181 -24.48 -5.13 -9.69
CA TYR A 181 -23.87 -3.89 -10.20
C TYR A 181 -22.89 -4.16 -11.35
N LEU A 182 -22.09 -5.22 -11.24
CA LEU A 182 -21.13 -5.61 -12.26
C LEU A 182 -21.74 -6.41 -13.42
N GLY A 183 -23.02 -6.76 -13.37
CA GLY A 183 -23.67 -7.59 -14.40
C GLY A 183 -23.11 -9.03 -14.48
N ILE A 184 -22.53 -9.54 -13.39
CA ILE A 184 -21.88 -10.85 -13.32
C ILE A 184 -22.93 -11.90 -12.93
N GLN A 185 -23.82 -12.23 -13.86
CA GLN A 185 -24.88 -13.22 -13.65
C GLN A 185 -24.51 -14.59 -14.23
N ASP A 186 -23.64 -14.62 -15.25
CA ASP A 186 -23.25 -15.86 -15.93
C ASP A 186 -22.42 -16.79 -15.00
N PRO A 187 -22.80 -18.08 -14.88
CA PRO A 187 -22.03 -19.11 -14.18
C PRO A 187 -20.54 -19.18 -14.50
N GLU A 188 -20.09 -18.79 -15.69
CA GLU A 188 -18.67 -18.81 -16.04
C GLU A 188 -17.79 -17.96 -15.09
N HIS A 189 -18.37 -16.92 -14.50
CA HIS A 189 -17.66 -15.99 -13.63
C HIS A 189 -17.50 -16.50 -12.20
N TRP A 190 -18.33 -17.44 -11.76
CA TRP A 190 -18.40 -17.88 -10.37
C TRP A 190 -18.39 -19.40 -10.18
N GLY A 191 -18.45 -20.19 -11.26
CA GLY A 191 -18.46 -21.66 -11.22
C GLY A 191 -17.24 -22.26 -10.52
N PHE A 192 -16.10 -21.57 -10.50
CA PHE A 192 -14.90 -21.99 -9.77
C PHE A 192 -15.10 -22.13 -8.25
N LEU A 193 -16.15 -21.51 -7.69
CA LEU A 193 -16.47 -21.55 -6.25
C LEU A 193 -17.23 -22.82 -5.84
N LYS A 194 -17.73 -23.60 -6.82
CA LYS A 194 -18.44 -24.86 -6.59
C LYS A 194 -17.48 -26.03 -6.31
N GLU A 195 -16.23 -25.94 -6.74
CA GLU A 195 -15.28 -27.05 -6.66
C GLU A 195 -14.31 -26.88 -5.49
N CYS A 196 -14.12 -27.95 -4.71
CA CYS A 196 -13.05 -28.01 -3.71
C CYS A 196 -11.76 -28.56 -4.34
N ARG A 197 -10.65 -27.86 -4.16
CA ARG A 197 -9.34 -28.20 -4.72
C ARG A 197 -8.23 -27.75 -3.73
N SER A 198 -7.00 -28.27 -3.84
CA SER A 198 -5.88 -27.90 -2.96
C SER A 198 -5.45 -26.44 -3.08
N SER A 199 -5.07 -25.78 -1.98
CA SER A 199 -4.60 -24.39 -2.05
C SER A 199 -3.37 -24.22 -2.96
N ILE A 200 -3.27 -23.07 -3.62
CA ILE A 200 -2.11 -22.72 -4.44
C ILE A 200 -1.03 -22.14 -3.51
N PRO A 201 0.22 -22.64 -3.54
CA PRO A 201 1.27 -22.27 -2.61
C PRO A 201 1.94 -20.94 -3.00
N VAL A 202 1.16 -19.86 -2.94
CA VAL A 202 1.61 -18.48 -3.19
C VAL A 202 2.64 -18.06 -2.14
N GLU A 203 3.71 -17.43 -2.60
CA GLU A 203 4.82 -16.93 -1.80
C GLU A 203 4.82 -15.40 -1.66
N GLU A 204 4.34 -14.69 -2.70
CA GLU A 204 4.32 -13.24 -2.76
C GLU A 204 2.95 -12.73 -3.24
N LEU A 205 2.40 -11.76 -2.51
CA LEU A 205 1.22 -11.00 -2.90
C LEU A 205 1.57 -9.51 -2.95
N SER A 206 1.31 -8.89 -4.10
CA SER A 206 1.38 -7.45 -4.27
C SER A 206 0.01 -6.90 -4.67
N ILE A 207 -0.45 -5.85 -3.98
CA ILE A 207 -1.68 -5.15 -4.32
C ILE A 207 -1.37 -3.65 -4.43
N THR A 208 -1.65 -3.08 -5.59
CA THR A 208 -1.44 -1.64 -5.85
C THR A 208 -2.78 -0.94 -5.99
N ASN A 209 -2.90 0.23 -5.35
CA ASN A 209 -4.12 1.03 -5.24
C ASN A 209 -5.28 0.28 -4.56
N LEU A 210 -4.99 -0.40 -3.45
CA LEU A 210 -6.01 -0.99 -2.59
C LEU A 210 -6.84 0.15 -1.96
N CYS A 211 -8.14 0.21 -2.26
CA CYS A 211 -9.00 1.28 -1.77
C CYS A 211 -9.40 1.08 -0.31
N GLU A 212 -9.45 2.16 0.46
CA GLU A 212 -10.16 2.20 1.74
C GLU A 212 -11.63 1.80 1.58
N THR A 213 -12.15 1.06 2.56
CA THR A 213 -13.57 0.66 2.61
C THR A 213 -14.38 1.80 3.18
N GLY A 214 -14.61 2.86 2.40
CA GLY A 214 -15.53 3.92 2.78
C GLY A 214 -16.98 3.48 2.59
N THR A 215 -17.83 3.78 3.58
CA THR A 215 -19.29 3.78 3.38
C THR A 215 -19.63 5.01 2.54
N THR A 216 -20.31 4.82 1.41
CA THR A 216 -21.08 5.91 0.83
C THR A 216 -22.19 6.28 1.81
N GLN A 217 -22.45 7.59 1.95
CA GLN A 217 -23.34 8.19 2.94
C GLN A 217 -24.60 7.33 3.23
N GLY A 218 -24.81 6.97 4.48
CA GLY A 218 -26.11 6.51 4.99
C GLY A 218 -26.33 5.01 5.10
N GLU A 219 -25.50 4.14 4.52
CA GLU A 219 -25.60 2.69 4.78
C GLU A 219 -24.70 2.31 5.98
N ARG A 220 -25.36 2.13 7.14
CA ARG A 220 -24.81 1.58 8.39
C ARG A 220 -23.81 0.45 8.12
N SER A 221 -22.60 0.60 8.68
CA SER A 221 -21.74 -0.48 9.19
C SER A 221 -22.02 -1.85 8.56
N ASP A 222 -21.44 -2.10 7.38
CA ASP A 222 -21.39 -3.45 6.81
C ASP A 222 -20.50 -4.34 7.69
N ALA A 223 -21.04 -4.86 8.79
CA ALA A 223 -20.49 -6.01 9.50
C ALA A 223 -20.32 -7.21 8.53
N ALA A 224 -21.09 -7.23 7.43
CA ALA A 224 -20.94 -8.19 6.34
C ALA A 224 -19.67 -7.98 5.48
N ALA A 225 -19.01 -6.81 5.50
CA ALA A 225 -17.71 -6.63 4.83
C ALA A 225 -16.58 -7.42 5.54
N GLU A 226 -16.73 -7.73 6.83
CA GLU A 226 -15.78 -8.52 7.61
C GLU A 226 -15.84 -10.02 7.24
N GLU A 227 -16.99 -10.52 6.78
CA GLU A 227 -17.18 -11.94 6.41
C GLU A 227 -16.44 -12.38 5.14
N HIS A 228 -15.89 -11.48 4.34
CA HIS A 228 -15.29 -11.85 3.04
C HIS A 228 -13.77 -11.95 3.03
N TRP A 229 -13.09 -11.44 4.07
CA TRP A 229 -11.63 -11.48 4.16
C TRP A 229 -11.08 -12.79 4.74
N TRP A 230 -11.94 -13.77 5.06
CA TRP A 230 -11.46 -15.08 5.52
C TRP A 230 -10.57 -15.77 4.48
N ALA A 231 -10.90 -15.65 3.19
CA ALA A 231 -10.10 -16.23 2.13
C ALA A 231 -8.70 -15.61 2.11
N PHE A 232 -8.59 -14.30 2.35
CA PHE A 232 -7.30 -13.65 2.54
C PHE A 232 -6.57 -14.22 3.75
N ARG A 233 -7.23 -14.32 4.92
CA ARG A 233 -6.61 -14.86 6.15
C ARG A 233 -6.05 -16.26 5.93
N GLU A 234 -6.74 -17.09 5.16
CA GLU A 234 -6.26 -18.41 4.74
C GLU A 234 -5.04 -18.32 3.81
N VAL A 235 -5.05 -17.42 2.82
CA VAL A 235 -3.87 -17.16 1.95
C VAL A 235 -2.67 -16.71 2.78
N ALA A 236 -2.87 -15.76 3.69
CA ALA A 236 -1.83 -15.23 4.57
C ALA A 236 -1.29 -16.30 5.53
N SER A 237 -2.12 -17.27 5.89
CA SER A 237 -1.74 -18.40 6.75
C SER A 237 -1.05 -19.55 6.01
N LEU A 238 -0.89 -19.47 4.68
CA LEU A 238 -0.17 -20.49 3.93
C LEU A 238 1.31 -20.56 4.37
N PRO A 239 1.89 -21.77 4.54
CA PRO A 239 3.29 -21.92 4.89
C PRO A 239 4.27 -21.36 3.85
N SER A 240 3.84 -21.26 2.59
CA SER A 240 4.61 -20.68 1.51
C SER A 240 4.64 -19.15 1.55
N PHE A 241 3.68 -18.50 2.21
CA PHE A 241 3.46 -17.06 2.14
C PHE A 241 4.56 -16.31 2.90
N LYS A 242 5.35 -15.52 2.16
CA LYS A 242 6.58 -14.90 2.68
C LYS A 242 6.65 -13.40 2.45
N LYS A 243 5.89 -12.85 1.51
CA LYS A 243 6.04 -11.47 1.06
C LYS A 243 4.68 -10.82 0.84
N LEU A 244 4.45 -9.72 1.53
CA LEU A 244 3.25 -8.90 1.39
C LEU A 244 3.65 -7.47 1.02
N LYS A 245 3.11 -6.99 -0.10
CA LYS A 245 3.30 -5.62 -0.59
C LYS A 245 1.95 -4.97 -0.83
N LEU A 246 1.65 -3.89 -0.13
CA LEU A 246 0.39 -3.18 -0.23
C LEU A 246 0.66 -1.71 -0.48
N MET A 247 -0.06 -1.15 -1.45
CA MET A 247 -0.17 0.28 -1.68
C MET A 247 -1.64 0.66 -1.55
N ILE A 248 -1.95 1.39 -0.48
CA ILE A 248 -3.30 1.73 -0.05
C ILE A 248 -3.61 3.15 -0.49
N THR A 249 -4.76 3.32 -1.12
CA THR A 249 -5.25 4.61 -1.61
C THR A 249 -6.52 4.97 -0.83
N PRO A 250 -6.59 6.19 -0.27
CA PRO A 250 -7.79 6.68 0.41
C PRO A 250 -8.97 6.73 -0.57
N ASN A 251 -10.18 6.54 -0.06
CA ASN A 251 -11.37 6.85 -0.84
C ASN A 251 -11.49 8.38 -0.93
N ARG A 252 -11.27 8.97 -2.11
CA ARG A 252 -11.48 10.40 -2.33
C ARG A 252 -12.97 10.64 -2.53
N ILE A 253 -13.68 10.88 -1.43
CA ILE A 253 -14.99 11.53 -1.49
C ILE A 253 -14.69 13.03 -1.58
N GLU A 254 -14.51 13.54 -2.79
CA GLU A 254 -14.54 14.99 -2.99
C GLU A 254 -16.00 15.44 -2.85
N PRO A 255 -16.28 16.54 -2.11
CA PRO A 255 -17.64 17.09 -2.02
C PRO A 255 -18.17 17.39 -3.42
N ARG A 256 -19.45 17.11 -3.70
CA ARG A 256 -20.05 17.61 -4.95
C ARG A 256 -19.94 19.13 -4.95
N GLU A 257 -19.63 19.72 -6.11
CA GLU A 257 -19.57 21.19 -6.27
C GLU A 257 -20.89 21.86 -5.87
N ASP A 258 -22.01 21.12 -5.96
CA ASP A 258 -23.36 21.59 -5.61
C ASP A 258 -23.77 21.32 -4.16
N ASP A 259 -22.99 20.53 -3.40
CA ASP A 259 -23.26 20.34 -1.97
C ASP A 259 -22.58 21.48 -1.22
N GLU A 260 -23.37 22.39 -0.63
CA GLU A 260 -22.87 23.30 0.41
C GLU A 260 -22.14 22.44 1.44
N TRP A 261 -20.81 22.51 1.47
CA TRP A 261 -20.00 21.71 2.38
C TRP A 261 -20.43 22.05 3.81
N GLN A 262 -21.20 21.16 4.41
CA GLN A 262 -21.52 21.21 5.82
C GLN A 262 -20.43 20.43 6.55
N GLU A 263 -19.66 21.15 7.34
CA GLU A 263 -18.69 20.55 8.25
C GLU A 263 -19.41 19.52 9.13
N PRO A 264 -18.93 18.25 9.17
CA PRO A 264 -19.56 17.26 10.02
C PRO A 264 -19.36 17.66 11.48
N ALA A 265 -20.45 17.75 12.24
CA ALA A 265 -20.41 18.06 13.67
C ALA A 265 -19.57 17.04 14.48
N VAL A 266 -19.37 15.84 13.95
CA VAL A 266 -18.53 14.79 14.53
C VAL A 266 -17.66 14.18 13.43
N TYR A 267 -16.35 14.18 13.66
CA TYR A 267 -15.38 13.46 12.84
C TYR A 267 -15.21 12.04 13.37
N SER A 268 -15.09 11.05 12.46
CA SER A 268 -14.82 9.65 12.78
C SER A 268 -13.70 9.15 11.88
N THR A 269 -12.60 8.65 12.47
CA THR A 269 -11.54 7.98 11.69
C THR A 269 -11.95 6.58 11.26
N ARG A 270 -12.90 5.99 11.98
CA ARG A 270 -13.26 4.58 11.91
C ARG A 270 -13.92 4.19 10.59
N ASP A 271 -14.71 5.09 10.00
CA ASP A 271 -15.46 4.80 8.77
C ASP A 271 -14.68 5.17 7.50
N ARG A 272 -13.84 6.22 7.57
CA ARG A 272 -13.02 6.65 6.44
C ARG A 272 -11.81 5.75 6.19
N PHE A 273 -11.26 5.17 7.25
CA PHE A 273 -10.02 4.38 7.21
C PHE A 273 -10.19 2.97 7.79
N ALA A 274 -11.38 2.37 7.60
CA ALA A 274 -11.72 1.06 8.15
C ALA A 274 -10.77 -0.05 7.66
N LEU A 275 -10.22 0.05 6.44
CA LEU A 275 -9.28 -0.95 5.93
C LEU A 275 -8.00 -0.94 6.76
N VAL A 276 -7.36 0.22 6.93
CA VAL A 276 -6.10 0.33 7.69
C VAL A 276 -6.32 0.09 9.18
N SER A 277 -7.38 0.64 9.76
CA SER A 277 -7.57 0.61 11.23
C SER A 277 -8.14 -0.71 11.77
N LYS A 278 -8.91 -1.47 10.98
CA LYS A 278 -9.56 -2.72 11.42
C LYS A 278 -9.17 -3.94 10.62
N VAL A 279 -9.33 -3.88 9.30
CA VAL A 279 -9.23 -5.06 8.43
C VAL A 279 -7.78 -5.50 8.26
N LEU A 280 -6.85 -4.56 8.05
CA LEU A 280 -5.46 -4.84 7.79
C LEU A 280 -4.74 -5.49 8.98
N PRO A 281 -4.97 -5.10 10.25
CA PRO A 281 -4.46 -5.86 11.40
C PRO A 281 -4.87 -7.35 11.39
N GLU A 282 -6.11 -7.66 11.00
CA GLU A 282 -6.62 -9.04 10.94
C GLU A 282 -5.98 -9.90 9.85
N TRP A 283 -5.38 -9.26 8.84
CA TRP A 283 -4.64 -9.93 7.77
C TRP A 283 -3.36 -10.58 8.28
N PHE A 284 -2.81 -10.08 9.40
CA PHE A 284 -1.61 -10.61 10.01
C PHE A 284 -1.93 -11.68 11.07
N THR A 285 -2.48 -12.81 10.61
CA THR A 285 -2.66 -13.98 11.46
C THR A 285 -1.33 -14.40 12.11
N PRO A 286 -1.33 -15.10 13.26
CA PRO A 286 -0.09 -15.59 13.87
C PRO A 286 0.78 -16.42 12.92
N SER A 287 0.15 -17.21 12.04
CA SER A 287 0.84 -17.97 10.99
C SER A 287 1.48 -17.06 9.94
N ALA A 288 0.75 -16.05 9.45
CA ALA A 288 1.28 -15.07 8.52
C ALA A 288 2.49 -14.34 9.12
N ALA A 289 2.33 -13.86 10.36
CA ALA A 289 3.35 -13.10 11.05
C ALA A 289 4.66 -13.89 11.25
N ARG A 290 4.58 -15.20 11.50
CA ARG A 290 5.74 -16.09 11.63
C ARG A 290 6.49 -16.36 10.32
N ASN A 291 5.80 -16.33 9.18
CA ASN A 291 6.36 -16.70 7.89
C ASN A 291 6.86 -15.50 7.07
N LEU A 292 6.33 -14.30 7.34
CA LEU A 292 6.67 -13.09 6.59
C LEU A 292 8.15 -12.73 6.71
N THR A 293 8.78 -12.59 5.55
CA THR A 293 10.18 -12.17 5.35
C THR A 293 10.27 -10.76 4.75
N VAL A 294 9.25 -10.34 4.00
CA VAL A 294 9.15 -9.01 3.40
C VAL A 294 7.77 -8.42 3.70
N LEU A 295 7.76 -7.25 4.34
CA LEU A 295 6.57 -6.45 4.56
C LEU A 295 6.76 -5.06 3.99
N SER A 296 5.86 -4.68 3.09
CA SER A 296 5.91 -3.44 2.34
C SER A 296 4.54 -2.78 2.44
N LEU A 297 4.42 -1.73 3.25
CA LEU A 297 3.18 -0.97 3.45
C LEU A 297 3.39 0.46 2.98
N HIS A 298 2.70 0.80 1.90
CA HIS A 298 2.64 2.16 1.36
C HIS A 298 1.21 2.66 1.45
N HIS A 299 1.06 3.91 1.85
CA HIS A 299 -0.21 4.60 1.91
C HIS A 299 -0.07 5.94 1.19
N ASP A 300 -1.08 6.30 0.40
CA ASP A 300 -1.08 7.55 -0.35
C ASP A 300 -1.14 8.80 0.56
N GLU A 301 -1.68 8.67 1.77
CA GLU A 301 -1.70 9.71 2.82
C GLU A 301 -0.82 9.34 4.01
N LEU A 302 -0.55 10.31 4.90
CA LEU A 302 0.08 10.02 6.19
C LEU A 302 -0.82 9.09 7.02
N TRP A 303 -0.21 8.11 7.69
CA TRP A 303 -0.90 7.09 8.48
C TRP A 303 -0.05 6.66 9.68
N GLY A 304 -0.59 5.84 10.58
CA GLY A 304 0.08 5.38 11.80
C GLY A 304 -0.40 6.12 13.04
N TYR A 305 -0.54 7.44 12.97
CA TYR A 305 -1.22 8.25 13.99
C TYR A 305 -2.72 8.41 13.66
N ALA A 306 -3.04 8.85 12.44
CA ALA A 306 -4.41 9.01 11.94
C ALA A 306 -4.46 8.67 10.43
N PRO A 307 -5.04 7.53 10.00
CA PRO A 307 -5.57 6.48 10.86
C PRO A 307 -4.48 5.80 11.70
N LYS A 308 -4.88 5.36 12.90
CA LYS A 308 -4.00 4.61 13.80
C LYS A 308 -3.67 3.25 13.21
N PHE A 309 -2.39 2.86 13.28
CA PHE A 309 -1.94 1.50 13.00
C PHE A 309 -0.90 1.06 14.02
N ASP A 310 -1.27 0.09 14.88
CA ASP A 310 -0.41 -0.38 15.97
C ASP A 310 0.20 -1.75 15.64
N PHE A 311 1.46 -1.75 15.22
CA PHE A 311 2.19 -2.98 14.87
C PHE A 311 2.32 -3.99 16.02
N ARG A 312 2.15 -3.58 17.28
CA ARG A 312 2.18 -4.49 18.43
C ARG A 312 0.99 -5.46 18.44
N THR A 313 -0.07 -5.15 17.69
CA THR A 313 -1.23 -6.02 17.50
C THR A 313 -0.97 -7.17 16.52
N ILE A 314 0.07 -7.07 15.68
CA ILE A 314 0.37 -8.08 14.66
C ILE A 314 0.84 -9.39 15.31
N GLY A 315 0.16 -10.49 14.98
CA GLY A 315 0.48 -11.82 15.52
C GLY A 315 0.37 -11.92 17.04
N ALA A 316 -0.19 -10.89 17.69
CA ALA A 316 -0.51 -10.71 19.10
C ALA A 316 0.54 -11.06 20.17
N ALA A 317 1.81 -11.27 19.78
CA ALA A 317 3.05 -11.15 20.60
C ALA A 317 3.30 -12.25 21.68
N PRO A 318 4.53 -12.43 22.25
CA PRO A 318 5.53 -11.41 22.59
C PRO A 318 6.71 -11.35 21.60
N ASP A 319 6.96 -10.14 21.11
CA ASP A 319 8.18 -9.55 20.54
C ASP A 319 9.07 -10.43 19.61
N PRO A 320 9.29 -10.03 18.33
CA PRO A 320 8.88 -8.78 17.66
C PRO A 320 7.58 -8.87 16.85
N GLY A 321 6.78 -9.93 17.03
CA GLY A 321 5.55 -10.19 16.25
C GLY A 321 5.84 -10.70 14.83
N LEU A 322 6.93 -10.26 14.20
CA LEU A 322 7.38 -10.68 12.87
C LEU A 322 8.81 -11.28 12.93
N PRO A 323 8.99 -12.48 13.49
CA PRO A 323 10.31 -13.01 13.85
C PRO A 323 11.23 -13.35 12.66
N GLN A 324 10.67 -13.58 11.47
CA GLN A 324 11.45 -13.92 10.27
C GLN A 324 11.62 -12.74 9.31
N LEU A 325 11.18 -11.54 9.70
CA LEU A 325 11.22 -10.37 8.84
C LEU A 325 12.66 -9.97 8.51
N ARG A 326 12.97 -9.89 7.22
CA ARG A 326 14.26 -9.45 6.69
C ARG A 326 14.19 -8.07 6.06
N THR A 327 13.05 -7.73 5.47
CA THR A 327 12.83 -6.44 4.81
C THR A 327 11.54 -5.80 5.32
N LEU A 328 11.67 -4.57 5.83
CA LEU A 328 10.55 -3.72 6.19
C LEU A 328 10.61 -2.45 5.33
N SER A 329 9.51 -2.17 4.64
CA SER A 329 9.34 -0.90 3.95
C SER A 329 8.04 -0.24 4.40
N LEU A 330 8.17 0.97 4.93
CA LEU A 330 7.05 1.83 5.29
C LEU A 330 7.13 3.09 4.45
N SER A 331 5.99 3.55 3.96
CA SER A 331 5.93 4.83 3.27
C SER A 331 4.84 5.72 3.84
N ARG A 332 5.15 7.00 4.03
CA ARG A 332 4.28 8.02 4.63
C ARG A 332 3.80 7.64 6.03
N PHE A 333 4.58 6.81 6.73
CA PHE A 333 4.27 6.44 8.11
C PHE A 333 4.63 7.59 9.05
N CYS A 334 3.71 7.92 9.95
CA CYS A 334 3.83 8.95 10.95
C CYS A 334 4.22 8.32 12.29
N PHE A 335 5.49 8.53 12.66
CA PHE A 335 5.97 8.21 14.00
C PHE A 335 5.40 9.21 15.00
N SER A 336 4.97 8.72 16.16
CA SER A 336 4.35 9.51 17.22
C SER A 336 4.68 8.99 18.60
N HIS A 337 5.04 7.71 18.79
CA HIS A 337 5.20 7.13 20.13
C HIS A 337 6.53 6.35 20.26
N GLU A 338 7.12 6.38 21.47
CA GLU A 338 8.40 5.71 21.77
C GLU A 338 8.39 4.21 21.43
N TRP A 339 7.26 3.53 21.65
CA TRP A 339 7.15 2.10 21.36
C TRP A 339 7.50 1.77 19.90
N GLN A 340 7.32 2.70 18.96
CA GLN A 340 7.65 2.49 17.55
C GLN A 340 9.16 2.41 17.32
N ILE A 341 9.95 3.14 18.12
CA ILE A 341 11.42 3.06 18.12
C ILE A 341 11.85 1.67 18.54
N ASP A 342 11.32 1.21 19.68
CA ASP A 342 11.66 -0.07 20.30
C ASP A 342 11.19 -1.25 19.46
N TRP A 343 10.00 -1.15 18.85
CA TRP A 343 9.47 -2.20 17.97
C TRP A 343 10.32 -2.38 16.70
N ILE A 344 10.72 -1.30 16.03
CA ILE A 344 11.63 -1.41 14.87
C ILE A 344 12.99 -1.98 15.31
N ALA A 345 13.48 -1.56 16.47
CA ALA A 345 14.72 -2.09 17.04
C ALA A 345 14.64 -3.58 17.37
N SER A 346 13.50 -4.08 17.87
CA SER A 346 13.32 -5.48 18.20
C SER A 346 13.29 -6.37 16.95
N LEU A 347 12.79 -5.87 15.82
CA LEU A 347 12.94 -6.52 14.51
C LEU A 347 14.42 -6.64 14.10
N GLY A 348 15.24 -5.63 14.39
CA GLY A 348 16.68 -5.67 14.16
C GLY A 348 17.37 -6.81 14.91
N LYS A 349 16.97 -7.06 16.17
CA LYS A 349 17.42 -8.23 16.94
C LYS A 349 16.91 -9.55 16.34
N GLY A 350 15.71 -9.55 15.76
CA GLY A 350 15.15 -10.67 14.98
C GLY A 350 15.85 -10.92 13.63
N GLY A 351 16.82 -10.09 13.26
CA GLY A 351 17.60 -10.21 12.03
C GLY A 351 16.98 -9.48 10.84
N LEU A 352 16.31 -8.35 11.07
CA LEU A 352 15.97 -7.41 10.01
C LEU A 352 17.25 -6.93 9.32
N LYS A 353 17.27 -7.04 7.98
CA LYS A 353 18.43 -6.75 7.12
C LYS A 353 18.25 -5.47 6.33
N GLU A 354 17.02 -5.14 5.96
CA GLU A 354 16.70 -4.00 5.12
C GLU A 354 15.55 -3.19 5.72
N LEU A 355 15.77 -1.88 5.86
CA LEU A 355 14.79 -0.92 6.34
C LEU A 355 14.67 0.25 5.36
N TYR A 356 13.47 0.45 4.83
CA TYR A 356 13.12 1.53 3.91
C TYR A 356 12.02 2.39 4.52
N LEU A 357 12.30 3.67 4.72
CA LEU A 357 11.37 4.65 5.31
C LEU A 357 11.10 5.76 4.31
N ASP A 358 10.12 5.58 3.42
CA ASP A 358 9.88 6.48 2.29
C ASP A 358 8.87 7.59 2.66
N ASP A 359 9.22 8.88 2.49
CA ASP A 359 8.38 10.01 2.91
C ASP A 359 7.80 9.89 4.36
N CYS A 360 8.49 9.19 5.27
CA CYS A 360 8.06 9.05 6.67
C CYS A 360 8.29 10.34 7.47
N VAL A 361 7.44 10.58 8.46
CA VAL A 361 7.42 11.83 9.26
C VAL A 361 7.33 11.54 10.75
N LEU A 362 7.65 12.55 11.58
CA LEU A 362 7.51 12.50 13.03
C LEU A 362 6.48 13.55 13.49
N LEU A 363 5.47 13.10 14.24
CA LEU A 363 4.45 13.98 14.81
C LEU A 363 5.06 14.80 15.94
N SER A 364 4.96 16.13 15.84
CA SER A 364 5.37 17.04 16.90
C SER A 364 4.20 17.39 17.82
N VAL A 365 3.07 17.81 17.23
CA VAL A 365 1.88 18.25 17.97
C VAL A 365 0.63 17.77 17.25
N ALA A 366 -0.37 17.32 17.99
CA ALA A 366 -1.73 17.16 17.50
C ALA A 366 -2.69 18.05 18.28
N TYR A 367 -3.58 18.72 17.56
CA TYR A 367 -4.66 19.52 18.11
C TYR A 367 -5.97 18.72 18.03
N CYS A 368 -6.82 18.83 19.04
CA CYS A 368 -8.15 18.21 19.03
C CYS A 368 -9.07 18.92 20.04
N THR A 369 -10.34 19.06 19.68
CA THR A 369 -11.45 19.42 20.57
C THR A 369 -12.12 18.15 21.05
N ILE A 370 -11.81 17.74 22.28
CA ILE A 370 -12.52 16.65 22.93
C ILE A 370 -13.44 17.25 23.98
N ALA A 371 -14.73 16.93 23.92
CA ALA A 371 -15.66 17.24 25.00
C ALA A 371 -15.11 16.61 26.28
N SER A 372 -14.90 17.42 27.31
CA SER A 372 -14.35 16.99 28.60
C SER A 372 -15.11 15.76 29.13
N GLY A 373 -14.51 14.57 29.03
CA GLY A 373 -15.09 13.29 29.48
C GLY A 373 -15.11 12.15 28.43
N GLU A 374 -14.88 12.42 27.14
CA GLU A 374 -15.03 11.42 26.06
C GLU A 374 -13.72 10.83 25.50
N ALA A 375 -12.55 11.26 25.99
CA ALA A 375 -11.28 10.66 25.59
C ALA A 375 -11.20 9.23 26.15
N THR A 376 -11.63 8.25 25.37
CA THR A 376 -11.43 6.83 25.69
C THR A 376 -9.94 6.51 25.58
N THR A 377 -9.22 6.71 26.68
CA THR A 377 -7.84 6.22 26.86
C THR A 377 -7.83 4.73 27.22
N GLU A 378 -8.94 4.02 27.02
CA GLU A 378 -9.05 2.60 27.34
C GLU A 378 -7.96 1.85 26.57
N PRO A 379 -7.14 1.05 27.26
CA PRO A 379 -6.07 0.32 26.60
C PRO A 379 -6.66 -0.74 25.67
N THR A 380 -6.06 -0.90 24.48
CA THR A 380 -6.42 -2.01 23.60
C THR A 380 -5.91 -3.31 24.23
N CYS A 381 -6.83 -4.20 24.58
CA CYS A 381 -6.50 -5.52 25.09
C CYS A 381 -6.23 -6.48 23.93
N VAL A 382 -5.05 -7.07 23.91
CA VAL A 382 -4.62 -8.04 22.89
C VAL A 382 -4.30 -9.37 23.57
N GLU A 383 -4.86 -10.46 23.08
CA GLU A 383 -4.58 -11.81 23.60
C GLU A 383 -3.40 -12.43 22.86
N LYS A 384 -2.33 -12.73 23.59
CA LYS A 384 -1.14 -13.40 23.08
C LYS A 384 -1.44 -14.82 22.61
N ILE A 385 -0.51 -15.37 21.84
CA ILE A 385 -0.53 -16.78 21.41
C ILE A 385 -0.54 -17.74 22.62
N ASP A 386 0.06 -17.34 23.75
CA ASP A 386 0.07 -18.11 25.00
C ASP A 386 -1.20 -17.94 25.86
N GLY A 387 -2.20 -17.18 25.37
CA GLY A 387 -3.45 -16.88 26.06
C GLY A 387 -3.36 -15.73 27.07
N ASN A 388 -2.17 -15.14 27.28
CA ASN A 388 -2.02 -13.99 28.17
C ASN A 388 -2.51 -12.70 27.50
N LYS A 389 -3.25 -11.87 28.25
CA LYS A 389 -3.72 -10.58 27.74
C LYS A 389 -2.68 -9.48 27.99
N ILE A 390 -2.30 -8.76 26.95
CA ILE A 390 -1.51 -7.52 27.03
C ILE A 390 -2.45 -6.33 26.91
N GLN A 391 -2.25 -5.33 27.75
CA GLN A 391 -2.88 -4.03 27.59
C GLN A 391 -1.93 -3.08 26.86
N LEU A 392 -2.34 -2.65 25.67
CA LEU A 392 -1.62 -1.64 24.89
C LEU A 392 -2.21 -0.28 25.19
N SER A 393 -1.40 0.63 25.74
CA SER A 393 -1.84 2.00 26.01
C SER A 393 -2.21 2.71 24.70
N ASN A 394 -3.37 3.37 24.73
CA ASN A 394 -3.86 4.26 23.67
C ASN A 394 -3.60 5.73 23.97
N HIS A 395 -2.89 6.01 25.07
CA HIS A 395 -2.55 7.37 25.46
C HIS A 395 -1.81 8.12 24.33
N GLY A 396 -2.35 9.27 23.93
CA GLY A 396 -1.78 10.14 22.90
C GLY A 396 -2.36 9.96 21.50
N TYR A 397 -3.03 8.85 21.22
CA TYR A 397 -3.81 8.68 19.99
C TYR A 397 -5.15 9.40 20.07
N LEU A 398 -5.63 9.88 18.93
CA LEU A 398 -6.97 10.47 18.83
C LEU A 398 -8.06 9.44 19.21
N PRO A 399 -9.18 9.89 19.79
CA PRO A 399 -10.35 9.05 19.97
C PRO A 399 -10.93 8.62 18.61
N ASP A 400 -11.76 7.56 18.63
CA ASP A 400 -12.43 7.05 17.42
C ASP A 400 -13.29 8.13 16.73
N SER A 401 -13.87 9.02 17.55
CA SER A 401 -14.62 10.19 17.11
C SER A 401 -14.37 11.40 17.99
N TRP A 402 -14.46 12.60 17.42
CA TRP A 402 -14.37 13.88 18.14
C TRP A 402 -15.30 14.92 17.53
N GLN A 403 -15.64 15.95 18.33
CA GLN A 403 -16.52 17.03 17.86
C GLN A 403 -15.74 17.98 16.94
N GLY A 404 -16.32 18.27 15.77
CA GLY A 404 -15.90 19.39 14.94
C GLY A 404 -16.34 20.72 15.57
N GLY A 405 -15.64 21.81 15.27
CA GLY A 405 -15.94 23.11 15.86
C GLY A 405 -15.66 24.26 14.91
N ASN A 406 -16.71 24.98 14.51
CA ASN A 406 -16.73 26.10 13.56
C ASN A 406 -15.84 27.33 13.94
N SER A 407 -15.02 27.26 14.99
CA SER A 407 -14.14 28.34 15.44
C SER A 407 -12.80 27.80 15.93
N TRP A 408 -11.70 28.27 15.31
CA TRP A 408 -10.32 27.86 15.62
C TRP A 408 -9.94 28.11 17.10
N ASP A 409 -10.67 29.02 17.77
CA ASP A 409 -10.46 29.44 19.15
C ASP A 409 -10.73 28.35 20.20
N GLN A 410 -11.30 27.21 19.79
CA GLN A 410 -11.63 26.10 20.70
C GLN A 410 -10.60 24.96 20.70
N TRP A 411 -9.65 24.96 19.76
CA TRP A 411 -8.67 23.87 19.67
C TRP A 411 -7.60 23.98 20.74
N SER A 412 -7.33 22.87 21.41
CA SER A 412 -6.24 22.75 22.37
C SER A 412 -5.23 21.71 21.92
N VAL A 413 -4.00 21.86 22.40
CA VAL A 413 -2.94 20.86 22.22
C VAL A 413 -3.41 19.58 22.91
N TYR A 414 -3.74 18.56 22.12
CA TYR A 414 -4.18 17.27 22.61
C TYR A 414 -2.98 16.36 22.90
N TYR A 415 -2.04 16.34 21.96
CA TYR A 415 -0.84 15.52 22.06
C TYR A 415 0.38 16.35 21.67
N ARG A 416 1.46 16.21 22.44
CA ARG A 416 2.77 16.78 22.12
C ARG A 416 3.82 15.70 22.28
N SER A 417 4.57 15.47 21.20
CA SER A 417 5.67 14.52 21.21
C SER A 417 6.95 15.19 21.68
N ASN A 418 7.69 14.48 22.53
CA ASN A 418 9.08 14.81 22.88
C ASN A 418 10.08 14.01 22.02
N LEU A 419 9.57 13.32 20.99
CA LEU A 419 10.38 12.48 20.13
C LEU A 419 11.17 13.29 19.13
N GLN A 420 12.37 12.79 18.84
CA GLN A 420 13.31 13.41 17.92
C GLN A 420 14.01 12.34 17.09
N TRP A 421 14.26 12.62 15.81
CA TRP A 421 14.79 11.61 14.89
C TRP A 421 16.17 11.06 15.28
N HIS A 422 17.05 11.87 15.87
CA HIS A 422 18.33 11.36 16.36
C HIS A 422 18.16 10.29 17.44
N GLN A 423 17.06 10.30 18.22
CA GLN A 423 16.78 9.26 19.21
C GLN A 423 16.54 7.92 18.50
N PHE A 424 15.77 7.93 17.40
CA PHE A 424 15.52 6.76 16.55
C PHE A 424 16.83 6.23 15.97
N PHE A 425 17.58 7.09 15.27
CA PHE A 425 18.79 6.68 14.56
C PHE A 425 19.89 6.21 15.52
N ASN A 426 20.09 6.90 16.65
CA ASN A 426 21.07 6.46 17.65
C ASN A 426 20.67 5.14 18.30
N HIS A 427 19.39 4.94 18.57
CA HIS A 427 18.90 3.68 19.12
C HIS A 427 19.10 2.55 18.11
N TRP A 428 18.63 2.69 16.88
CA TRP A 428 18.76 1.69 15.81
C TRP A 428 20.20 1.37 15.45
N ARG A 429 21.08 2.38 15.43
CA ARG A 429 22.52 2.17 15.19
C ARG A 429 23.13 1.20 16.20
N LYS A 430 22.73 1.32 17.47
CA LYS A 430 23.21 0.48 18.58
C LYS A 430 22.53 -0.89 18.61
N SER A 431 21.23 -0.97 18.34
CA SER A 431 20.43 -2.17 18.58
C SER A 431 20.29 -3.09 17.35
N MET A 432 20.38 -2.56 16.13
CA MET A 432 20.11 -3.30 14.90
C MET A 432 21.39 -3.75 14.20
N SER A 433 22.15 -4.66 14.81
CA SER A 433 23.45 -5.12 14.28
C SER A 433 23.35 -5.84 12.93
N SER A 434 22.22 -6.46 12.62
CA SER A 434 21.99 -7.18 11.36
C SER A 434 21.56 -6.29 10.18
N LEU A 435 21.34 -4.99 10.41
CA LEU A 435 20.88 -4.06 9.39
C LEU A 435 22.00 -3.78 8.37
N MET A 436 21.76 -4.14 7.11
CA MET A 436 22.71 -4.03 5.99
C MET A 436 22.27 -3.00 4.95
N VAL A 437 20.97 -2.72 4.85
CA VAL A 437 20.43 -1.68 3.96
C VAL A 437 19.53 -0.77 4.77
N PHE A 438 19.83 0.52 4.74
CA PHE A 438 18.99 1.55 5.31
C PHE A 438 18.78 2.65 4.28
N ARG A 439 17.51 2.92 3.94
CA ARG A 439 17.13 4.03 3.06
C ARG A 439 16.01 4.82 3.70
N MET A 440 16.10 6.14 3.63
CA MET A 440 15.08 7.03 4.18
C MET A 440 14.83 8.21 3.25
N GLY A 441 13.54 8.52 3.16
CA GLY A 441 12.74 9.52 2.44
C GLY A 441 12.40 9.20 1.01
N SER A 442 11.94 10.22 0.27
CA SER A 442 11.49 10.16 -1.12
C SER A 442 12.40 9.34 -2.01
N SER A 443 11.97 8.12 -2.24
CA SER A 443 12.70 7.21 -3.09
C SER A 443 11.98 7.03 -4.42
N GLU A 444 12.76 6.74 -5.45
CA GLU A 444 12.26 6.11 -6.68
C GLU A 444 11.61 4.73 -6.40
N ALA A 445 11.56 4.25 -5.14
CA ALA A 445 10.79 3.07 -4.76
C ALA A 445 9.30 3.24 -5.06
N HIS A 446 8.75 4.45 -4.90
CA HIS A 446 7.44 4.77 -5.46
C HIS A 446 7.35 4.36 -6.95
N LYS A 447 8.38 4.60 -7.76
CA LYS A 447 8.41 4.22 -9.20
C LYS A 447 8.77 2.76 -9.47
N THR A 448 9.50 2.08 -8.58
CA THR A 448 10.03 0.70 -8.81
C THR A 448 9.23 -0.42 -8.17
N TRP A 449 8.32 -0.15 -7.23
CA TRP A 449 7.52 -1.16 -6.53
C TRP A 449 6.61 -2.01 -7.41
N SER A 450 6.48 -1.67 -8.67
CA SER A 450 5.39 -2.11 -9.51
C SER A 450 5.84 -3.00 -10.68
N HIS A 451 7.13 -3.03 -11.08
CA HIS A 451 7.50 -3.48 -12.45
C HIS A 451 6.59 -2.89 -13.55
N VAL A 452 5.89 -1.79 -13.23
CA VAL A 452 4.90 -1.09 -14.01
C VAL A 452 5.34 0.36 -13.94
N ASN A 453 5.90 0.85 -15.02
CA ASN A 453 6.40 2.20 -15.08
C ASN A 453 5.30 3.20 -14.69
N LEU A 454 5.37 3.80 -13.49
CA LEU A 454 4.38 4.76 -13.02
C LEU A 454 4.47 6.09 -13.77
N SER A 455 5.52 6.31 -14.59
CA SER A 455 5.58 7.48 -15.48
C SER A 455 4.43 7.52 -16.49
N ASP A 456 3.79 6.37 -16.78
CA ASP A 456 2.67 6.30 -17.72
C ASP A 456 1.34 6.82 -17.13
N TYR A 457 1.31 7.15 -15.83
CA TYR A 457 0.10 7.58 -15.09
C TYR A 457 0.21 8.97 -14.48
N TRP A 458 1.31 9.68 -14.72
CA TRP A 458 1.38 11.12 -14.51
C TRP A 458 1.19 11.78 -15.87
N LEU A 459 -0.06 12.07 -16.26
CA LEU A 459 -0.32 12.91 -17.42
C LEU A 459 -0.38 14.39 -17.01
N ASP A 460 0.42 15.13 -17.79
CA ASP A 460 0.64 16.56 -17.99
C ASP A 460 1.02 17.50 -16.84
N PRO A 461 2.22 18.13 -16.92
CA PRO A 461 2.55 19.29 -16.11
C PRO A 461 1.65 20.46 -16.54
N LEU A 462 0.80 20.93 -15.63
CA LEU A 462 0.15 22.22 -15.80
C LEU A 462 1.22 23.33 -15.97
N PRO A 463 0.93 24.37 -16.77
CA PRO A 463 1.93 25.29 -17.27
C PRO A 463 2.60 26.08 -16.14
N ARG A 464 3.94 26.10 -16.21
CA ARG A 464 4.83 26.80 -15.29
C ARG A 464 4.57 28.31 -15.31
N THR A 465 4.16 28.87 -14.18
CA THR A 465 4.35 30.30 -13.90
C THR A 465 5.56 30.47 -12.98
N THR A 466 6.60 31.08 -13.52
CA THR A 466 7.83 31.47 -12.80
C THR A 466 7.51 32.57 -11.79
N ILE A 467 7.63 32.27 -10.51
CA ILE A 467 7.66 33.29 -9.44
C ILE A 467 9.11 33.44 -8.96
N PRO A 468 9.64 34.67 -8.76
CA PRO A 468 11.06 34.89 -8.52
C PRO A 468 11.53 34.46 -7.13
N LEU A 469 12.77 33.95 -7.08
CA LEU A 469 13.52 33.62 -5.86
C LEU A 469 13.68 34.84 -4.95
N GLY A 470 13.00 34.86 -3.80
CA GLY A 470 13.25 35.89 -2.78
C GLY A 470 12.35 35.90 -1.55
N ALA A 471 11.22 35.17 -1.53
CA ALA A 471 10.20 35.32 -0.46
C ALA A 471 9.59 34.00 0.07
N HIS A 472 10.30 32.87 -0.01
CA HIS A 472 9.68 31.53 0.12
C HIS A 472 9.51 30.93 1.53
N PHE A 473 9.58 31.72 2.61
CA PHE A 473 9.36 31.17 3.97
C PHE A 473 8.25 31.84 4.79
N ILE A 474 7.45 32.75 4.21
CA ILE A 474 6.50 33.57 4.99
C ILE A 474 5.01 33.37 4.63
N PHE A 475 4.66 32.59 3.60
CA PHE A 475 3.26 32.27 3.33
C PHE A 475 3.08 30.78 3.00
N LEU A 476 2.98 29.93 4.03
CA LEU A 476 2.28 28.64 3.90
C LEU A 476 0.76 28.89 4.04
N LYS A 477 0.21 29.75 3.18
CA LYS A 477 -1.24 29.99 3.10
C LYS A 477 -1.93 29.10 2.07
N GLU A 478 -1.18 28.48 1.16
CA GLU A 478 -1.72 27.63 0.10
C GLU A 478 -1.10 26.23 0.15
N ASN A 479 -1.95 25.24 0.40
CA ASN A 479 -1.87 23.86 -0.11
C ASN A 479 -0.54 23.09 0.07
N ALA A 480 0.04 23.10 1.28
CA ALA A 480 1.28 22.38 1.62
C ALA A 480 1.24 20.87 1.29
N HIS A 481 0.06 20.24 1.29
CA HIS A 481 -0.11 18.84 0.91
C HIS A 481 0.10 18.62 -0.60
N ASN A 482 -0.47 19.47 -1.45
CA ASN A 482 -0.25 19.43 -2.90
C ASN A 482 1.19 19.81 -3.27
N MET A 483 1.80 20.74 -2.53
CA MET A 483 3.24 21.05 -2.66
C MET A 483 4.14 19.88 -2.24
N PHE A 484 3.74 19.08 -1.25
CA PHE A 484 4.43 17.83 -0.94
C PHE A 484 4.34 16.82 -2.08
N HIS A 485 3.51 17.02 -3.09
CA HIS A 485 3.49 16.22 -4.33
C HIS A 485 4.24 16.88 -5.50
N ASP A 486 4.74 18.11 -5.33
CA ASP A 486 5.49 18.87 -6.34
C ASP A 486 6.99 18.54 -6.29
N ASP A 487 7.53 17.98 -7.37
CA ASP A 487 8.94 17.57 -7.48
C ASP A 487 9.92 18.76 -7.41
N ALA A 488 9.54 19.95 -7.87
CA ALA A 488 10.37 21.14 -7.81
C ALA A 488 10.42 21.70 -6.38
N TRP A 489 9.29 21.69 -5.66
CA TRP A 489 9.28 22.02 -4.24
C TRP A 489 10.07 21.00 -3.43
N ARG A 490 9.90 19.70 -3.70
CA ARG A 490 10.69 18.62 -3.08
C ARG A 490 12.19 18.80 -3.33
N GLY A 491 12.59 19.16 -4.54
CA GLY A 491 13.98 19.46 -4.87
C GLY A 491 14.52 20.67 -4.09
N ASN A 492 13.76 21.77 -4.08
CA ASN A 492 14.14 23.01 -3.40
C ASN A 492 14.18 22.90 -1.87
N ALA A 493 13.25 22.15 -1.28
CA ALA A 493 13.22 21.82 0.15
C ALA A 493 14.18 20.67 0.52
N ARG A 494 15.04 20.22 -0.42
CA ARG A 494 16.02 19.13 -0.27
C ARG A 494 15.41 17.78 0.14
N ILE A 495 14.12 17.59 -0.12
CA ILE A 495 13.35 16.36 0.14
C ILE A 495 13.81 15.23 -0.77
N ALA A 496 14.19 15.55 -2.01
CA ALA A 496 14.69 14.56 -2.98
C ALA A 496 16.09 14.01 -2.63
N GLU A 497 16.88 14.71 -1.79
CA GLU A 497 18.24 14.29 -1.41
C GLU A 497 18.35 13.73 0.02
N LEU A 498 17.32 13.91 0.85
CA LEU A 498 17.23 13.42 2.24
C LEU A 498 18.45 13.64 3.10
N ARG A 499 18.63 14.92 3.42
CA ARG A 499 19.52 15.35 4.49
C ARG A 499 18.82 15.50 5.83
N VAL A 500 17.52 15.80 5.86
CA VAL A 500 16.82 16.14 7.11
C VAL A 500 15.48 15.41 7.24
N PRO A 501 15.16 14.84 8.41
CA PRO A 501 13.91 14.13 8.61
C PRO A 501 12.76 15.10 9.00
N PHE A 502 11.53 14.81 8.58
CA PHE A 502 10.39 15.75 8.65
C PHE A 502 9.62 15.67 9.96
N TYR A 503 9.09 16.83 10.37
CA TYR A 503 8.16 16.97 11.48
C TYR A 503 6.79 17.44 10.96
N VAL A 504 5.71 16.99 11.59
CA VAL A 504 4.35 17.39 11.21
C VAL A 504 3.54 17.80 12.45
N LYS A 505 2.61 18.74 12.25
CA LYS A 505 1.48 18.99 13.15
C LYS A 505 0.24 18.36 12.57
N TYR A 506 -0.58 17.74 13.42
CA TYR A 506 -1.89 17.25 13.05
C TYR A 506 -2.98 18.23 13.51
N MET A 507 -3.86 18.61 12.59
CA MET A 507 -5.01 19.48 12.80
C MET A 507 -6.22 18.86 12.08
N PRO A 508 -7.28 18.44 12.77
CA PRO A 508 -8.33 17.62 12.18
C PRO A 508 -9.17 18.29 11.08
N GLU A 509 -9.22 19.63 11.02
CA GLU A 509 -10.05 20.39 10.05
C GLU A 509 -9.19 21.09 8.97
N PRO A 510 -9.63 21.11 7.70
CA PRO A 510 -9.12 22.02 6.68
C PRO A 510 -9.46 23.48 7.06
N LEU A 511 -8.46 24.36 7.06
CA LEU A 511 -8.62 25.74 7.52
C LEU A 511 -9.45 26.60 6.54
N ASP A 512 -10.74 26.78 6.78
CA ASP A 512 -11.64 27.77 6.10
C ASP A 512 -11.81 27.63 4.57
N SER A 513 -12.87 28.27 4.03
CA SER A 513 -13.45 27.97 2.71
C SER A 513 -12.54 28.11 1.46
N ASP A 514 -11.42 28.84 1.56
CA ASP A 514 -10.38 28.98 0.52
C ASP A 514 -9.35 27.83 0.53
N ASN A 515 -9.42 26.94 1.52
CA ASN A 515 -8.36 25.99 1.86
C ASN A 515 -8.92 24.57 2.08
N ARG A 516 -10.02 24.25 1.39
CA ARG A 516 -10.69 22.93 1.39
C ARG A 516 -9.78 21.76 0.97
N ASP A 517 -8.66 22.06 0.33
CA ASP A 517 -7.62 21.10 -0.04
C ASP A 517 -6.58 20.84 1.07
N LEU A 518 -6.60 21.61 2.17
CA LEU A 518 -5.71 21.38 3.30
C LEU A 518 -6.14 20.10 4.02
N ARG A 519 -5.36 19.06 3.78
CA ARG A 519 -5.36 17.84 4.59
C ARG A 519 -5.00 18.15 6.04
N PRO A 520 -5.33 17.28 7.00
CA PRO A 520 -5.19 17.56 8.44
C PRO A 520 -3.75 17.60 8.95
N TRP A 521 -2.78 17.86 8.07
CA TRP A 521 -1.35 17.74 8.30
C TRP A 521 -0.65 19.02 7.85
N THR A 522 -0.07 19.73 8.81
CA THR A 522 0.83 20.85 8.53
C THR A 522 2.26 20.37 8.65
N PHE A 523 2.99 20.36 7.54
CA PHE A 523 4.41 20.04 7.55
C PHE A 523 5.18 21.20 8.17
N LEU A 524 6.01 20.87 9.14
CA LEU A 524 6.94 21.82 9.71
C LEU A 524 8.29 21.65 9.04
N PRO A 525 9.05 22.74 8.80
CA PRO A 525 10.49 22.61 8.72
C PRO A 525 11.02 21.96 10.02
N PRO A 526 12.27 21.44 10.03
CA PRO A 526 12.97 21.15 11.29
C PRO A 526 12.79 22.38 12.18
N MET A 527 12.12 22.18 13.32
CA MET A 527 11.16 23.16 13.84
C MET A 527 11.69 24.59 13.99
N LYS A 528 10.82 25.57 13.80
CA LYS A 528 10.90 26.85 14.50
C LYS A 528 9.95 26.76 15.69
N HIS A 529 10.44 26.91 16.91
CA HIS A 529 9.57 27.10 18.06
C HIS A 529 8.60 28.28 17.83
N GLU A 530 7.34 28.13 18.25
CA GLU A 530 6.32 29.21 18.20
C GLU A 530 6.66 30.42 19.10
N ALA A 531 7.76 30.37 19.84
CA ALA A 531 8.29 31.50 20.58
C ALA A 531 8.87 32.52 19.60
N LYS A 532 8.09 33.57 19.32
CA LYS A 532 8.48 34.75 18.53
C LYS A 532 9.96 35.13 18.74
N GLY A 533 10.80 34.78 17.77
CA GLY A 533 12.05 35.48 17.44
C GLY A 533 13.10 35.65 18.54
N SER A 534 13.22 34.71 19.49
CA SER A 534 14.36 34.72 20.41
C SER A 534 15.54 33.98 19.78
N LYS A 535 16.74 34.57 19.80
CA LYS A 535 17.97 33.95 19.26
C LYS A 535 18.24 32.57 19.86
N GLN A 536 17.84 32.36 21.12
CA GLN A 536 18.04 31.11 21.84
C GLN A 536 17.18 29.97 21.28
N ALA A 537 15.94 30.25 20.88
CA ALA A 537 15.07 29.25 20.25
C ALA A 537 15.62 28.83 18.88
N ASP A 538 16.07 29.79 18.06
CA ASP A 538 16.68 29.51 16.76
C ASP A 538 17.99 28.68 16.88
N GLU A 539 18.76 28.89 17.95
CA GLU A 539 19.98 28.11 18.23
C GLU A 539 19.66 26.68 18.69
N GLU A 540 18.64 26.49 19.54
CA GLU A 540 18.18 25.16 19.98
C GLU A 540 17.61 24.34 18.81
N ASP A 541 16.81 24.98 17.95
CA ASP A 541 16.22 24.38 16.75
C ASP A 541 17.31 23.93 15.76
N LYS A 542 18.31 24.79 15.52
CA LYS A 542 19.45 24.45 14.66
C LYS A 542 20.29 23.32 15.23
N LYS A 543 20.54 23.33 16.54
CA LYS A 543 21.27 22.25 17.21
C LYS A 543 20.54 20.92 17.06
N GLN A 544 19.23 20.92 17.21
CA GLN A 544 18.39 19.74 17.03
C GLN A 544 18.48 19.18 15.61
N GLU A 545 18.41 20.05 14.60
CA GLU A 545 18.58 19.67 13.19
C GLU A 545 19.97 19.05 12.95
N ASP A 546 21.03 19.69 13.46
CA ASP A 546 22.40 19.20 13.34
C ASP A 546 22.56 17.82 14.00
N ASP A 547 21.95 17.60 15.17
CA ASP A 547 21.93 16.32 15.88
C ASP A 547 21.21 15.23 15.07
N ASP A 548 20.06 15.54 14.45
CA ASP A 548 19.29 14.63 13.59
C ASP A 548 20.08 14.23 12.33
N VAL A 549 20.68 15.22 11.66
CA VAL A 549 21.50 15.02 10.44
C VAL A 549 22.75 14.20 10.76
N MET A 550 23.42 14.52 11.87
CA MET A 550 24.61 13.80 12.31
C MET A 550 24.27 12.34 12.64
N ALA A 551 23.21 12.10 13.43
CA ALA A 551 22.79 10.76 13.81
C ALA A 551 22.40 9.90 12.59
N LEU A 552 21.69 10.50 11.61
CA LEU A 552 21.37 9.85 10.33
C LEU A 552 22.63 9.45 9.57
N SER A 553 23.59 10.37 9.46
CA SER A 553 24.85 10.14 8.76
C SER A 553 25.67 9.03 9.42
N MET A 554 25.72 9.01 10.76
CA MET A 554 26.38 7.96 11.53
C MET A 554 25.73 6.59 11.32
N LEU A 555 24.39 6.51 11.31
CA LEU A 555 23.68 5.26 11.02
C LEU A 555 23.98 4.77 9.60
N ARG A 556 23.92 5.64 8.59
CA ARG A 556 24.22 5.28 7.19
C ARG A 556 25.65 4.76 7.04
N HIS A 557 26.63 5.44 7.65
CA HIS A 557 28.03 5.02 7.61
C HIS A 557 28.24 3.64 8.25
N GLU A 558 27.65 3.42 9.42
CA GLU A 558 27.70 2.14 10.12
C GLU A 558 27.10 0.98 9.29
N VAL A 559 25.94 1.21 8.68
CA VAL A 559 25.27 0.23 7.79
C VAL A 559 26.11 -0.05 6.54
N GLN A 560 26.72 0.98 5.94
CA GLN A 560 27.63 0.80 4.79
C GLN A 560 28.84 -0.06 5.15
N ASN A 561 29.48 0.19 6.30
CA ASN A 561 30.62 -0.61 6.75
C ASN A 561 30.24 -2.08 6.95
N ARG A 562 29.07 -2.36 7.53
CA ARG A 562 28.54 -3.72 7.69
C ARG A 562 28.30 -4.40 6.34
N SER A 563 27.79 -3.66 5.35
CA SER A 563 27.52 -4.19 4.01
C SER A 563 28.80 -4.58 3.26
N MET A 564 29.88 -3.80 3.40
CA MET A 564 31.16 -4.05 2.73
C MET A 564 31.90 -5.28 3.28
N GLY A 565 31.81 -5.53 4.60
CA GLY A 565 32.40 -6.72 5.23
C GLY A 565 31.70 -8.04 4.88
N TRP A 566 30.52 -8.00 4.22
CA TRP A 566 29.80 -9.19 3.77
C TRP A 566 30.16 -9.60 2.33
N THR A 567 30.67 -8.66 1.53
CA THR A 567 31.09 -8.91 0.14
C THR A 567 32.52 -9.43 0.00
N SER A 568 33.26 -9.53 1.12
CA SER A 568 34.56 -10.21 1.27
C SER A 568 34.37 -11.58 1.88
#